data_AF-A0A6A3M8Q4-F1
#
_entry.id   AF-A0A6A3M8Q4-F1
#
_cell.length_a   1.000
_cell.length_b   1.000
_cell.length_c   1.000
_cell.angle_alpha   90.00
_cell.angle_beta   90.00
_cell.angle_gamma   90.00
#
_symmetry.space_group_name_H-M   'P 1'
#
loop_
_entity.id
_entity.type
_entity.pdbx_description
1 polymer ?
#
loop_
_entity_poly.entity_id
_entity_poly.type
_entity_poly.pdbx_seq_one_letter_code
_entity_poly.pdbx_strand_id
1 'polypeptide(L)'
;MTRVAAAIIAEGRLGGAVGMVIEDAVEQYDLLNTLADITGVPDGGFVQTGVGRSLKRKVPYGERVVFSNEPARKMSIVRGHQRLRYNQVSDSMMLHDTERDHAMNVDLFPNLTAEEQAEWQTWRDHGRRIAAYYTKRWDENCLLTVNCTAAV
;
A
#
# COMPACT_ATOMS: atom_id res chain seq x y z
N MET A 1 0.45 -11.84 11.34
CA MET A 1 -0.04 -12.20 9.99
C MET A 1 -1.18 -11.24 9.67
N THR A 2 -1.08 -10.45 8.59
CA THR A 2 -2.06 -9.40 8.22
C THR A 2 -2.74 -9.66 6.87
N ARG A 3 -2.50 -10.82 6.24
CA ARG A 3 -3.14 -11.20 4.96
C ARG A 3 -4.55 -11.71 5.24
N VAL A 4 -5.54 -11.14 4.57
CA VAL A 4 -6.95 -11.53 4.66
C VAL A 4 -7.47 -11.89 3.29
N ALA A 5 -8.31 -12.91 3.22
CA ALA A 5 -9.05 -13.22 2.00
C ALA A 5 -10.13 -12.16 1.78
N ALA A 6 -10.24 -11.66 0.55
CA ALA A 6 -11.24 -10.67 0.17
C ALA A 6 -11.81 -10.99 -1.21
N ALA A 7 -13.09 -10.68 -1.39
CA ALA A 7 -13.78 -10.77 -2.66
C ALA A 7 -14.70 -9.56 -2.82
N ILE A 8 -14.80 -9.03 -4.04
CA ILE A 8 -15.76 -7.98 -4.39
C ILE A 8 -16.83 -8.62 -5.27
N ILE A 9 -18.06 -8.65 -4.76
CA ILE A 9 -19.23 -9.16 -5.49
C ILE A 9 -20.14 -7.96 -5.76
N ALA A 10 -20.30 -7.62 -7.04
CA ALA A 10 -21.16 -6.50 -7.47
C ALA A 10 -22.03 -6.92 -8.66
N GLU A 11 -23.30 -7.22 -8.38
CA GLU A 11 -24.28 -7.72 -9.34
C GLU A 11 -24.42 -6.77 -10.53
N GLY A 12 -24.15 -7.27 -11.74
CA GLY A 12 -24.25 -6.51 -12.98
C GLY A 12 -23.26 -5.35 -13.16
N ARG A 13 -22.36 -5.10 -12.19
CA ARG A 13 -21.49 -3.90 -12.18
C ARG A 13 -19.99 -4.17 -12.37
N LEU A 14 -19.57 -5.43 -12.28
CA LEU A 14 -18.16 -5.79 -12.50
C LEU A 14 -17.74 -5.74 -13.98
N GLY A 15 -18.68 -5.86 -14.92
CA GLY A 15 -18.39 -5.84 -16.36
C GLY A 15 -17.32 -6.87 -16.74
N GLY A 16 -16.30 -6.46 -17.50
CA GLY A 16 -15.19 -7.33 -17.89
C GLY A 16 -14.26 -7.78 -16.75
N ALA A 17 -14.48 -7.34 -15.51
CA ALA A 17 -13.72 -7.78 -14.35
C ALA A 17 -14.31 -9.01 -13.63
N VAL A 18 -15.44 -9.57 -14.12
CA VAL A 18 -16.00 -10.81 -13.57
C VAL A 18 -14.97 -11.94 -13.65
N GLY A 19 -14.77 -12.63 -12.52
CA GLY A 19 -13.81 -13.73 -12.41
C GLY A 19 -12.33 -13.30 -12.36
N MET A 20 -12.04 -12.00 -12.29
CA MET A 20 -10.68 -11.50 -12.11
C MET A 20 -10.12 -11.96 -10.76
N VAL A 21 -8.96 -12.60 -10.79
CA VAL A 21 -8.17 -12.94 -9.60
C VAL A 21 -6.96 -12.02 -9.56
N ILE A 22 -6.72 -11.41 -8.40
CA ILE A 22 -5.58 -10.52 -8.16
C ILE A 22 -4.58 -11.28 -7.29
N GLU A 23 -3.47 -11.66 -7.90
CA GLU A 23 -2.38 -12.40 -7.24
C GLU A 23 -1.34 -11.48 -6.57
N ASP A 24 -1.43 -10.17 -6.80
CA ASP A 24 -0.49 -9.17 -6.27
C ASP A 24 -1.00 -8.52 -4.97
N ALA A 25 -0.15 -7.71 -4.33
CA ALA A 25 -0.45 -7.02 -3.08
C ALA A 25 -1.59 -6.00 -3.24
N VAL A 26 -2.58 -6.07 -2.34
CA VAL A 26 -3.70 -5.13 -2.25
C VAL A 26 -3.89 -4.67 -0.81
N GLU A 27 -4.46 -3.49 -0.60
CA GLU A 27 -4.69 -2.95 0.74
C GLU A 27 -6.06 -2.27 0.87
N GLN A 28 -6.56 -2.09 2.09
CA GLN A 28 -7.91 -1.55 2.31
C GLN A 28 -8.16 -0.18 1.65
N TYR A 29 -7.11 0.65 1.53
CA TYR A 29 -7.24 1.98 0.93
C TYR A 29 -7.53 1.96 -0.57
N ASP A 30 -7.41 0.80 -1.22
CA ASP A 30 -7.71 0.61 -2.65
C ASP A 30 -9.21 0.48 -2.91
N LEU A 31 -9.98 0.11 -1.89
CA LEU A 31 -11.41 -0.20 -2.00
C LEU A 31 -12.22 1.01 -2.48
N LEU A 32 -11.97 2.21 -1.95
CA LEU A 32 -12.76 3.39 -2.32
C LEU A 32 -12.69 3.68 -3.83
N ASN A 33 -11.48 3.69 -4.39
CA ASN A 33 -11.27 3.87 -5.83
C ASN A 33 -11.85 2.72 -6.65
N THR A 34 -11.79 1.50 -6.12
CA THR A 34 -12.35 0.33 -6.80
C THR A 34 -13.87 0.41 -6.86
N LEU A 35 -14.52 0.81 -5.76
CA LEU A 35 -15.95 1.02 -5.69
C LEU A 35 -16.38 2.15 -6.63
N ALA A 36 -15.65 3.26 -6.67
CA ALA A 36 -15.89 4.35 -7.60
C ALA A 36 -15.84 3.89 -9.07
N ASP A 37 -14.86 3.07 -9.46
CA ASP A 37 -14.78 2.48 -10.81
C ASP A 37 -15.88 1.43 -11.08
N ILE A 38 -16.54 0.87 -10.06
CA ILE A 38 -17.66 -0.08 -10.19
C ILE A 38 -18.99 0.65 -10.30
N THR A 39 -19.22 1.66 -9.46
CA THR A 39 -20.52 2.33 -9.33
C THR A 39 -20.64 3.59 -10.19
N GLY A 40 -19.53 4.10 -10.70
CA GLY A 40 -19.43 5.45 -11.27
C GLY A 40 -19.09 6.48 -10.20
N VAL A 41 -18.54 7.61 -10.65
CA VAL A 41 -18.21 8.78 -9.83
C VAL A 41 -19.33 9.80 -9.99
N PRO A 42 -19.84 10.42 -8.90
CA PRO A 42 -20.88 11.44 -8.99
C PRO A 42 -20.37 12.73 -9.66
N ASP A 43 -21.30 13.54 -10.17
CA ASP A 43 -21.00 14.89 -10.66
C ASP A 43 -20.32 15.71 -9.56
N GLY A 44 -19.15 16.28 -9.87
CA GLY A 44 -18.30 16.98 -8.89
C GLY A 44 -17.18 16.13 -8.26
N GLY A 45 -17.21 14.81 -8.41
CA GLY A 45 -16.11 13.92 -8.00
C GLY A 45 -16.03 13.65 -6.49
N PHE A 46 -14.93 13.02 -6.07
CA PHE A 46 -14.56 12.83 -4.67
C PHE A 46 -13.32 13.66 -4.33
N VAL A 47 -13.33 14.39 -3.23
CA VAL A 47 -12.10 14.94 -2.66
C VAL A 47 -11.36 13.79 -1.97
N GLN A 48 -10.25 13.35 -2.55
CA GLN A 48 -9.46 12.25 -2.03
C GLN A 48 -7.99 12.63 -1.92
N THR A 49 -7.42 12.40 -0.73
CA THR A 49 -5.98 12.59 -0.45
C THR A 49 -5.27 11.26 -0.26
N GLY A 50 -5.92 10.12 -0.57
CA GLY A 50 -5.44 8.74 -0.36
C GLY A 50 -4.49 8.20 -1.44
N VAL A 51 -3.60 7.28 -1.06
CA VAL A 51 -2.65 6.60 -1.99
C VAL A 51 -3.24 5.45 -2.80
N GLY A 52 -4.46 5.02 -2.46
CA GLY A 52 -5.06 3.84 -3.06
C GLY A 52 -5.32 3.97 -4.56
N ARG A 53 -5.42 2.83 -5.23
CA ARG A 53 -5.69 2.73 -6.66
C ARG A 53 -6.72 1.64 -6.90
N SER A 54 -7.65 1.91 -7.82
CA SER A 54 -8.67 0.94 -8.21
C SER A 54 -8.06 -0.39 -8.64
N LEU A 55 -8.63 -1.48 -8.11
CA LEU A 55 -8.24 -2.85 -8.42
C LEU A 55 -8.75 -3.32 -9.80
N LYS A 56 -9.67 -2.59 -10.43
CA LYS A 56 -10.10 -2.89 -11.82
C LYS A 56 -9.03 -2.58 -12.86
N ARG A 57 -8.00 -1.80 -12.49
CA ARG A 57 -6.92 -1.41 -13.39
C ARG A 57 -5.83 -2.47 -13.37
N LYS A 58 -5.56 -3.08 -14.52
CA LYS A 58 -4.55 -4.12 -14.65
C LYS A 58 -3.15 -3.54 -14.42
N VAL A 59 -2.43 -4.10 -13.46
CA VAL A 59 -1.00 -3.84 -13.20
C VAL A 59 -0.28 -5.19 -13.31
N PRO A 60 0.88 -5.27 -13.97
CA PRO A 60 1.68 -6.49 -13.97
C PRO A 60 2.05 -6.91 -12.55
N TYR A 61 2.10 -8.21 -12.31
CA TYR A 61 2.46 -8.77 -11.00
C TYR A 61 3.85 -8.31 -10.55
N GLY A 62 3.98 -7.91 -9.29
CA GLY A 62 5.25 -7.45 -8.68
C GLY A 62 5.54 -5.96 -8.90
N GLU A 63 4.83 -5.32 -9.83
CA GLU A 63 4.95 -3.87 -10.05
C GLU A 63 4.07 -3.06 -9.10
N ARG A 64 3.04 -3.68 -8.50
CA ARG A 64 2.19 -3.00 -7.53
C ARG A 64 2.91 -2.89 -6.19
N VAL A 65 2.96 -1.67 -5.67
CA VAL A 65 3.54 -1.36 -4.36
C VAL A 65 2.44 -1.01 -3.37
N VAL A 66 2.38 -1.77 -2.27
CA VAL A 66 1.48 -1.51 -1.15
C VAL A 66 2.29 -1.05 0.06
N PHE A 67 1.84 0.03 0.69
CA PHE A 67 2.41 0.55 1.93
C PHE A 67 1.50 0.14 3.09
N SER A 68 1.96 -0.81 3.90
CA SER A 68 1.19 -1.34 5.02
C SER A 68 1.85 -0.88 6.33
N ASN A 69 1.15 -0.02 7.06
CA ASN A 69 1.61 0.48 8.35
C ASN A 69 0.95 -0.32 9.47
N GLU A 70 1.77 -1.00 10.28
CA GLU A 70 1.32 -1.65 11.51
C GLU A 70 1.83 -0.82 12.69
N PRO A 71 0.99 0.00 13.34
CA PRO A 71 1.42 0.93 14.40
C PRO A 71 2.14 0.25 15.56
N ALA A 72 1.79 -1.02 15.85
CA ALA A 72 2.37 -1.81 16.92
C ALA A 72 3.66 -2.57 16.54
N ARG A 73 4.07 -2.55 15.25
CA ARG A 73 5.26 -3.29 14.78
C ARG A 73 6.27 -2.40 14.07
N LYS A 74 6.37 -2.54 12.75
CA LYS A 74 7.33 -1.89 11.85
C LYS A 74 6.53 -1.49 10.61
N MET A 75 6.89 -0.39 9.96
CA MET A 75 6.33 -0.06 8.66
C MET A 75 6.72 -1.15 7.66
N SER A 76 5.88 -1.35 6.64
CA SER A 76 6.18 -2.36 5.62
C SER A 76 5.74 -1.95 4.24
N ILE A 77 6.45 -2.52 3.26
CA ILE A 77 6.11 -2.44 1.85
C ILE A 77 5.92 -3.86 1.33
N VAL A 78 4.88 -4.08 0.54
CA VAL A 78 4.62 -5.37 -0.10
C VAL A 78 4.59 -5.19 -1.62
N ARG A 79 5.31 -6.05 -2.33
CA ARG A 79 5.33 -6.14 -3.81
C ARG A 79 5.40 -7.59 -4.22
N GLY A 80 4.42 -8.07 -4.99
CA GLY A 80 4.26 -9.49 -5.24
C GLY A 80 4.29 -10.28 -3.93
N HIS A 81 5.15 -11.29 -3.86
CA HIS A 81 5.33 -12.11 -2.66
C HIS A 81 6.39 -11.58 -1.70
N GLN A 82 6.98 -10.41 -1.93
CA GLN A 82 8.02 -9.87 -1.07
C GLN A 82 7.46 -8.81 -0.12
N ARG A 83 7.87 -8.88 1.15
CA ARG A 83 7.55 -7.90 2.18
C ARG A 83 8.81 -7.35 2.80
N LEU A 84 9.04 -6.07 2.59
CA LEU A 84 10.07 -5.31 3.29
C LEU A 84 9.51 -4.78 4.61
N ARG A 85 10.19 -5.04 5.73
CA ARG A 85 9.91 -4.45 7.05
C ARG A 85 11.00 -3.46 7.41
N TYR A 86 10.61 -2.28 7.87
CA TYR A 86 11.56 -1.26 8.29
C TYR A 86 11.05 -0.45 9.48
N ASN A 87 11.98 0.10 10.26
CA ASN A 87 11.64 1.02 11.33
C ASN A 87 12.16 2.43 11.05
N GLN A 88 11.59 3.42 11.72
CA GLN A 88 12.02 4.81 11.58
C GLN A 88 13.28 5.10 12.41
N VAL A 89 13.47 4.38 13.52
CA VAL A 89 14.49 4.72 14.52
C VAL A 89 15.87 4.11 14.21
N SER A 90 15.94 2.82 13.86
CA SER A 90 17.23 2.13 13.69
C SER A 90 17.65 1.97 12.23
N ASP A 91 16.88 2.54 11.30
CA ASP A 91 17.02 2.38 9.85
C ASP A 91 17.10 0.92 9.35
N SER A 92 16.68 -0.05 10.18
CA SER A 92 16.78 -1.48 9.83
C SER A 92 15.83 -1.79 8.69
N MET A 93 16.28 -2.55 7.71
CA MET A 93 15.48 -3.11 6.62
C MET A 93 15.65 -4.62 6.62
N MET A 94 14.54 -5.35 6.57
CA MET A 94 14.55 -6.81 6.40
C MET A 94 13.53 -7.19 5.35
N LEU A 95 13.91 -8.04 4.41
CA LEU A 95 13.07 -8.48 3.30
C LEU A 95 12.70 -9.95 3.48
N HIS A 96 11.42 -10.27 3.33
CA HIS A 96 10.92 -11.63 3.53
C HIS A 96 10.05 -12.09 2.37
N ASP A 97 10.06 -13.39 2.09
CA ASP A 97 9.11 -14.05 1.19
C ASP A 97 7.82 -14.38 1.97
N THR A 98 6.71 -13.78 1.56
CA THR A 98 5.41 -13.90 2.26
C THR A 98 4.70 -15.22 2.02
N GLU A 99 5.12 -16.01 1.02
CA GLU A 99 4.55 -17.33 0.74
C GLU A 99 5.36 -18.45 1.37
N ARG A 100 6.70 -18.34 1.32
CA ARG A 100 7.60 -19.39 1.82
C ARG A 100 8.02 -19.18 3.27
N ASP A 101 8.02 -17.92 3.74
CA ASP A 101 8.44 -17.54 5.08
C ASP A 101 7.36 -16.72 5.79
N HIS A 102 6.21 -17.37 6.04
CA HIS A 102 5.07 -16.76 6.73
C HIS A 102 5.42 -16.17 8.11
N ALA A 103 6.42 -16.74 8.80
CA ALA A 103 6.90 -16.29 10.09
C ALA A 103 7.90 -15.12 9.99
N MET A 104 8.42 -14.83 8.79
CA MET A 104 9.39 -13.78 8.50
C MET A 104 10.69 -13.98 9.31
N ASN A 105 11.22 -15.20 9.29
CA ASN A 105 12.43 -15.59 10.00
C ASN A 105 13.71 -15.38 9.18
N VAL A 106 13.62 -15.39 7.85
CA VAL A 106 14.76 -15.32 6.94
C VAL A 106 14.81 -13.94 6.32
N ASP A 107 15.87 -13.19 6.60
CA ASP A 107 16.13 -11.90 5.94
C ASP A 107 16.87 -12.11 4.61
N LEU A 108 16.19 -11.78 3.52
CA LEU A 108 16.69 -11.86 2.15
C LEU A 108 17.47 -10.61 1.75
N PHE A 109 17.29 -9.49 2.47
CA PHE A 109 17.80 -8.18 2.05
C PHE A 109 19.33 -8.13 1.88
N PRO A 110 20.15 -8.71 2.78
CA PRO A 110 21.61 -8.68 2.63
C PRO A 110 22.14 -9.44 1.41
N ASN A 111 21.35 -10.37 0.87
CA ASN A 111 21.74 -11.23 -0.25
C ASN A 111 21.33 -10.68 -1.62
N LEU A 112 20.59 -9.57 -1.65
CA LEU A 112 20.21 -8.88 -2.88
C LEU A 112 21.41 -8.18 -3.53
N THR A 113 21.32 -7.90 -4.83
CA THR A 113 22.29 -7.03 -5.50
C THR A 113 22.20 -5.60 -4.97
N ALA A 114 23.23 -4.79 -5.23
CA ALA A 114 23.24 -3.38 -4.84
C ALA A 114 22.08 -2.60 -5.49
N GLU A 115 21.74 -2.91 -6.75
CA GLU A 115 20.63 -2.30 -7.48
C GLU A 115 19.27 -2.64 -6.85
N GLU A 116 19.05 -3.91 -6.51
CA GLU A 116 17.82 -4.36 -5.84
C GLU A 116 17.68 -3.74 -4.45
N GLN A 117 18.77 -3.66 -3.68
CA GLN A 117 18.77 -2.98 -2.38
C GLN A 117 18.43 -1.49 -2.54
N ALA A 118 19.00 -0.81 -3.54
CA ALA A 118 18.73 0.60 -3.81
C ALA A 118 17.26 0.84 -4.21
N GLU A 119 16.67 -0.07 -4.98
CA GLU A 119 15.24 -0.02 -5.32
C GLU A 119 14.37 -0.11 -4.06
N TRP A 120 14.64 -1.09 -3.18
CA TRP A 120 13.92 -1.25 -1.92
C TRP A 120 14.11 -0.07 -0.96
N GLN A 121 15.30 0.53 -0.93
CA GLN A 121 15.57 1.75 -0.16
C GLN A 121 14.75 2.94 -0.68
N THR A 122 14.64 3.07 -2.01
CA THR A 122 13.80 4.10 -2.63
C THR A 122 12.34 3.93 -2.22
N TRP A 123 11.82 2.70 -2.25
CA TRP A 123 10.46 2.42 -1.79
C TRP A 123 10.25 2.70 -0.30
N ARG A 124 11.22 2.31 0.56
CA ARG A 124 11.22 2.67 1.99
C ARG A 124 11.09 4.17 2.19
N ASP A 125 11.84 4.96 1.43
CA ASP A 125 11.84 6.41 1.56
C ASP A 125 10.50 7.00 1.10
N HIS A 126 9.89 6.47 0.04
CA HIS A 126 8.51 6.79 -0.31
C HIS A 126 7.52 6.46 0.81
N GLY A 127 7.63 5.28 1.41
CA GLY A 127 6.77 4.88 2.53
C GLY A 127 6.92 5.80 3.75
N ARG A 128 8.15 6.22 4.07
CA ARG A 128 8.42 7.21 5.14
C ARG A 128 7.79 8.57 4.83
N ARG A 129 7.89 9.04 3.59
CA ARG A 129 7.28 10.32 3.16
C ARG A 129 5.76 10.26 3.26
N ILE A 130 5.14 9.15 2.84
CA ILE A 130 3.69 8.92 2.94
C ILE A 130 3.26 8.92 4.41
N ALA A 131 3.96 8.16 5.27
CA ALA A 131 3.65 8.12 6.69
C ALA A 131 3.75 9.52 7.32
N ALA A 132 4.87 10.22 7.10
CA ALA A 132 5.06 11.58 7.61
C ALA A 132 3.98 12.57 7.11
N TYR A 133 3.58 12.46 5.84
CA TYR A 133 2.53 13.29 5.23
C TYR A 133 1.19 13.16 5.97
N TYR A 134 0.76 11.92 6.25
CA TYR A 134 -0.52 11.67 6.92
C TYR A 134 -0.43 11.88 8.42
N THR A 135 0.67 11.49 9.08
CA THR A 135 0.88 11.75 10.51
C THR A 135 0.81 13.25 10.81
N LYS A 136 1.56 14.07 10.07
CA LYS A 136 1.49 15.54 10.24
C LYS A 136 0.05 16.04 10.11
N ARG A 137 -0.67 15.58 9.10
CA ARG A 137 -2.02 16.05 8.83
C ARG A 137 -3.06 15.61 9.84
N TRP A 138 -2.86 14.42 10.38
CA TRP A 138 -3.66 13.91 11.48
C TRP A 138 -3.41 14.73 12.74
N ASP A 139 -2.15 14.93 13.12
CA ASP A 139 -1.74 15.65 14.32
C ASP A 139 -2.15 17.14 14.29
N GLU A 140 -2.09 17.78 13.12
CA GLU A 140 -2.51 19.18 12.90
C GLU A 140 -3.99 19.33 12.54
N ASN A 141 -4.79 18.25 12.58
CA ASN A 141 -6.22 18.23 12.26
C ASN A 141 -6.59 18.89 10.90
N CYS A 142 -5.80 18.60 9.87
CA CYS A 142 -5.87 19.23 8.55
C CYS A 142 -5.92 18.20 7.40
N LEU A 143 -6.42 16.97 7.67
CA LEU A 143 -6.38 15.83 6.74
C LEU A 143 -6.98 16.11 5.35
N LEU A 144 -8.03 16.93 5.30
CA LEU A 144 -8.77 17.25 4.07
C LEU A 144 -8.41 18.61 3.48
N THR A 145 -7.52 19.38 4.13
CA THR A 145 -7.17 20.71 3.65
C THR A 145 -6.07 20.63 2.58
N VAL A 146 -6.13 21.55 1.62
CA VAL A 146 -5.10 21.66 0.57
C VAL A 146 -3.75 22.02 1.19
N ASN A 147 -3.75 23.02 2.07
CA ASN A 147 -2.58 23.46 2.82
C ASN A 147 -2.76 23.10 4.29
N CYS A 148 -1.77 22.38 4.83
CA CYS A 148 -1.67 22.12 6.26
C CYS A 148 -0.65 23.09 6.86
N THR A 149 -1.17 24.25 7.27
CA THR A 149 -0.45 25.23 8.07
C THR A 149 -0.94 25.08 9.50
N ALA A 150 -0.03 24.89 10.45
CA ALA A 150 -0.38 24.95 11.87
C ALA A 150 -1.16 26.23 12.13
N ALA A 151 -2.31 26.13 12.80
CA ALA A 151 -3.00 27.31 13.30
C ALA A 151 -2.01 28.03 14.24
N VAL A 152 -1.67 29.28 13.89
CA VAL A 152 -0.89 30.18 14.76
C VAL A 152 -1.79 30.66 15.89
#